data_AF-A0A953Y9R3-F1
#
_entry.id   AF-A0A953Y9R3-F1
#
_cell.length_a   1.000
_cell.length_b   1.000
_cell.length_c   1.000
_cell.angle_alpha   90.00
_cell.angle_beta   90.00
_cell.angle_gamma   90.00
#
_symmetry.space_group_name_H-M   'P 1'
#
loop_
_entity.id
_entity.type
_entity.pdbx_description
1 polymer ?
#
loop_
_entity_poly.entity_id
_entity_poly.type
_entity_poly.pdbx_seq_one_letter_code
_entity_poly.pdbx_strand_id
1 'polypeptide(L)'
;AGWLVVATSGCRGAGEWSSDLYVTTSAVFTPNPASGLTYYTGLGLGFALGFPLCLVSWPLALWAHGGVDDDRTFGLSAISPALTLGSLLGSALSVPVYPLGWPFVPDEPEPDLGDLAQEPGR
;
A
#
# COMPACT_ATOMS: atom_id res chain seq x y z
N ALA A 1 -16.46 -20.61 17.47
CA ALA A 1 -15.80 -19.36 17.90
C ALA A 1 -14.40 -19.20 17.28
N GLY A 2 -13.50 -20.18 17.35
CA GLY A 2 -12.10 -20.03 16.87
C GLY A 2 -11.92 -19.69 15.38
N TRP A 3 -12.68 -20.31 14.48
CA TRP A 3 -12.57 -20.05 13.02
C TRP A 3 -12.93 -18.62 12.61
N LEU A 4 -13.87 -17.99 13.32
CA LEU A 4 -14.27 -16.61 13.03
C LEU A 4 -13.14 -15.63 13.38
N VAL A 5 -12.48 -15.83 14.52
CA VAL A 5 -11.33 -15.03 14.98
C VAL A 5 -10.13 -15.15 14.03
N VAL A 6 -9.90 -16.34 13.48
CA VAL A 6 -8.84 -16.56 12.48
C VAL A 6 -9.19 -15.90 11.14
N ALA A 7 -10.46 -15.96 10.71
CA ALA A 7 -10.91 -15.31 9.49
C ALA A 7 -10.85 -13.77 9.59
N THR A 8 -11.28 -13.18 10.72
CA THR A 8 -11.22 -11.74 10.94
C THR A 8 -9.80 -11.19 10.97
N SER A 9 -8.90 -11.87 11.67
CA SER A 9 -7.48 -11.52 11.74
C SER A 9 -6.80 -11.67 10.38
N GLY A 10 -7.17 -12.70 9.60
CA GLY A 10 -6.68 -12.88 8.23
C GLY A 10 -7.14 -11.78 7.26
N CYS A 11 -8.42 -11.40 7.28
CA CYS A 11 -8.95 -10.33 6.45
C CYS A 11 -8.31 -8.97 6.77
N ARG A 12 -8.24 -8.64 8.07
CA ARG A 12 -7.57 -7.43 8.55
C ARG A 12 -6.09 -7.40 8.17
N GLY A 13 -5.37 -8.50 8.39
CA GLY A 13 -3.96 -8.61 8.05
C GLY A 13 -3.71 -8.48 6.54
N ALA A 14 -4.58 -9.03 5.70
CA ALA A 14 -4.49 -8.86 4.24
C ALA A 14 -4.72 -7.41 3.81
N GLY A 15 -5.68 -6.72 4.44
CA GLY A 15 -5.92 -5.28 4.23
C GLY A 15 -4.70 -4.44 4.61
N GLU A 16 -4.18 -4.63 5.82
CA GLU A 16 -3.00 -3.94 6.34
C GLU A 16 -1.76 -4.21 5.47
N TRP A 17 -1.51 -5.47 5.11
CA TRP A 17 -0.39 -5.84 4.24
C TRP A 17 -0.50 -5.24 2.84
N SER A 18 -1.70 -5.24 2.23
CA SER A 18 -1.89 -4.63 0.91
C SER A 18 -1.69 -3.11 0.94
N SER A 19 -2.07 -2.46 2.05
CA SER A 19 -1.81 -1.04 2.28
C SER A 19 -0.32 -0.76 2.44
N ASP A 20 0.39 -1.59 3.23
CA ASP A 20 1.83 -1.47 3.44
C ASP A 20 2.62 -1.68 2.15
N LEU A 21 2.21 -2.67 1.34
CA LEU A 21 2.75 -2.91 0.00
C LEU A 21 2.59 -1.67 -0.87
N TYR A 22 1.38 -1.11 -0.95
CA TYR A 22 1.09 0.09 -1.74
C TYR A 22 1.94 1.30 -1.29
N VAL A 23 2.02 1.56 0.03
CA VAL A 23 2.79 2.67 0.59
C VAL A 23 4.27 2.49 0.26
N THR A 24 4.81 1.29 0.47
CA THR A 24 6.22 0.98 0.20
C THR A 24 6.54 1.13 -1.28
N THR A 25 5.75 0.55 -2.17
CA THR A 25 6.03 0.61 -3.61
C THR A 25 5.80 2.01 -4.18
N SER A 26 4.79 2.74 -3.71
CA SER A 26 4.61 4.13 -4.12
C SER A 26 5.79 5.01 -3.67
N ALA A 27 6.22 4.91 -2.40
CA ALA A 27 7.38 5.66 -1.91
C ALA A 27 8.66 5.43 -2.73
N VAL A 28 8.85 4.22 -3.27
CA VAL A 28 9.98 3.91 -4.16
C VAL A 28 9.81 4.52 -5.55
N PHE A 29 8.65 4.32 -6.21
CA PHE A 29 8.52 4.63 -7.64
C PHE A 29 7.98 6.03 -7.94
N THR A 30 7.22 6.66 -7.04
CA THR A 30 6.58 7.97 -7.30
C THR A 30 7.50 9.20 -7.26
N PRO A 31 8.65 9.21 -6.54
CA PRO A 31 9.56 10.35 -6.57
C PRO A 31 10.17 10.61 -7.95
N ASN A 32 10.38 9.56 -8.74
CA ASN A 32 10.83 9.69 -10.12
C ASN A 32 9.59 9.79 -11.06
N PRO A 33 9.43 10.86 -11.85
CA PRO A 33 8.22 11.08 -12.66
C PRO A 33 8.03 10.01 -13.75
N ALA A 34 9.12 9.48 -14.33
CA ALA A 34 9.05 8.44 -15.34
C ALA A 34 8.54 7.11 -14.75
N SER A 35 9.07 6.71 -13.60
CA SER A 35 8.59 5.51 -12.89
C SER A 35 7.25 5.74 -12.19
N GLY A 36 6.93 6.96 -11.77
CA GLY A 36 5.66 7.31 -11.14
C GLY A 36 4.51 7.16 -12.11
N LEU A 37 4.67 7.65 -13.34
CA LEU A 37 3.66 7.48 -14.40
C LEU A 37 3.41 6.00 -14.73
N THR A 38 4.46 5.21 -14.89
CA THR A 38 4.30 3.76 -15.13
C THR A 38 3.70 3.05 -13.92
N TYR A 39 4.05 3.49 -12.71
CA TYR A 39 3.54 2.91 -11.46
C TYR A 39 2.04 3.12 -11.36
N TYR A 40 1.55 4.35 -11.53
CA TYR A 40 0.11 4.62 -11.47
C TYR A 40 -0.65 4.01 -12.64
N THR A 41 -0.05 3.90 -13.82
CA THR A 41 -0.65 3.20 -14.96
C THR A 41 -0.83 1.71 -14.64
N GLY A 42 0.22 1.05 -14.15
CA GLY A 42 0.14 -0.36 -13.74
C GLY A 42 -0.76 -0.58 -12.55
N LEU A 43 -0.78 0.36 -11.59
CA LEU A 43 -1.69 0.33 -10.46
C LEU A 43 -3.14 0.43 -10.89
N GLY A 44 -3.48 1.37 -11.78
CA GLY A 44 -4.83 1.50 -12.31
C GLY A 44 -5.28 0.26 -13.09
N LEU A 45 -4.41 -0.28 -13.94
CA LEU A 45 -4.69 -1.52 -14.69
C LEU A 45 -4.88 -2.71 -13.75
N GLY A 46 -3.99 -2.89 -12.78
CA GLY A 46 -4.04 -4.01 -11.86
C GLY A 46 -5.24 -3.90 -10.91
N PHE A 47 -5.58 -2.68 -10.49
CA PHE A 47 -6.78 -2.42 -9.71
C PHE A 47 -8.04 -2.76 -10.51
N ALA A 48 -8.14 -2.35 -11.78
CA ALA A 48 -9.27 -2.67 -12.64
C ALA A 48 -9.41 -4.18 -12.88
N LEU A 49 -8.29 -4.89 -13.08
CA LEU A 49 -8.26 -6.35 -13.23
C LEU A 49 -8.60 -7.08 -11.92
N GLY A 50 -8.23 -6.51 -10.78
CA GLY A 50 -8.54 -7.04 -9.45
C GLY A 50 -9.92 -6.65 -8.95
N PHE A 51 -10.59 -5.66 -9.55
CA PHE A 51 -11.91 -5.18 -9.14
C PHE A 51 -12.99 -6.28 -9.08
N PRO A 52 -13.05 -7.26 -10.01
CA PRO A 52 -13.96 -8.40 -9.87
C PRO A 52 -13.72 -9.20 -8.58
N LEU A 53 -12.49 -9.26 -8.08
CA LEU A 53 -12.16 -9.91 -6.80
C LEU A 53 -12.63 -9.07 -5.60
N CYS A 54 -12.79 -7.74 -5.76
CA CYS A 54 -13.42 -6.89 -4.75
C CYS A 54 -14.89 -7.28 -4.52
N LEU A 55 -15.61 -7.72 -5.56
CA LEU A 55 -16.99 -8.17 -5.42
C LEU A 55 -17.12 -9.43 -4.56
N VAL A 56 -16.08 -10.25 -4.48
CA VAL A 56 -16.02 -11.46 -3.64
C VAL A 56 -15.46 -11.17 -2.26
N SER A 57 -14.44 -10.31 -2.18
CA SER A 57 -13.82 -9.95 -0.89
C SER A 57 -14.68 -9.00 -0.06
N TRP A 58 -15.54 -8.19 -0.66
CA TRP A 58 -16.49 -7.34 0.07
C TRP A 58 -17.46 -8.13 0.97
N PRO A 59 -18.22 -9.13 0.51
CA PRO A 59 -19.09 -9.92 1.38
C PRO A 59 -18.30 -10.76 2.40
N LEU A 60 -17.08 -11.19 2.06
CA LEU A 60 -16.19 -11.87 3.00
C LEU A 60 -15.73 -10.93 4.11
N ALA A 61 -15.38 -9.68 3.79
CA ALA A 61 -15.04 -8.65 4.75
C ALA A 61 -16.26 -8.29 5.62
N LEU A 62 -17.45 -8.18 5.04
CA LEU A 62 -18.68 -7.92 5.79
C LEU A 62 -18.97 -9.05 6.79
N TRP A 63 -18.81 -10.30 6.36
CA TRP A 63 -19.01 -11.47 7.20
C TRP A 63 -17.97 -11.59 8.30
N ALA A 64 -16.69 -11.30 7.99
CA ALA A 64 -15.61 -11.33 8.96
C ALA A 64 -15.78 -10.22 10.01
N HIS A 65 -16.03 -8.98 9.60
CA HIS A 65 -16.08 -7.86 10.54
C HIS A 65 -17.38 -7.77 11.34
N GLY A 66 -18.44 -8.52 10.96
CA GLY A 66 -19.71 -8.55 11.69
C GLY A 66 -20.51 -7.23 11.63
N GLY A 67 -20.07 -6.28 10.81
CA GLY A 67 -20.59 -4.90 10.72
C GLY A 67 -19.57 -3.96 10.07
N VAL A 68 -19.95 -2.70 9.86
CA VAL A 68 -19.10 -1.64 9.27
C VAL A 68 -18.65 -0.64 10.36
N ASP A 69 -18.42 -1.12 11.58
CA ASP A 69 -18.08 -0.22 12.71
C ASP A 69 -16.67 0.40 12.57
N ASP A 70 -15.81 -0.16 11.71
CA ASP A 70 -14.48 0.36 11.34
C ASP A 70 -14.37 0.47 9.82
N ASP A 71 -14.84 1.60 9.28
CA ASP A 71 -14.87 1.90 7.84
C ASP A 71 -13.49 1.75 7.17
N ARG A 72 -12.41 2.06 7.88
CA ARG A 72 -11.05 2.03 7.32
C ARG A 72 -10.55 0.61 7.18
N THR A 73 -10.61 -0.20 8.24
CA THR A 73 -10.14 -1.59 8.18
C THR A 73 -11.03 -2.44 7.29
N PHE A 74 -12.35 -2.19 7.32
CA PHE A 74 -13.29 -2.82 6.39
C PHE A 74 -12.96 -2.49 4.93
N GLY A 75 -12.79 -1.20 4.62
CA GLY A 75 -12.47 -0.74 3.26
C GLY A 75 -11.17 -1.34 2.74
N LEU A 76 -10.11 -1.33 3.55
CA LEU A 76 -8.81 -1.93 3.19
C LEU A 76 -8.91 -3.43 2.94
N SER A 77 -9.67 -4.16 3.78
CA SER A 77 -9.86 -5.60 3.63
C SER A 77 -10.63 -5.94 2.35
N ALA A 78 -11.66 -5.15 2.03
CA ALA A 78 -12.51 -5.32 0.85
C ALA A 78 -11.81 -4.99 -0.49
N ILE A 79 -10.86 -4.05 -0.49
CA ILE A 79 -10.10 -3.69 -1.70
C ILE A 79 -8.73 -4.38 -1.78
N SER A 80 -8.33 -5.14 -0.76
CA SER A 80 -7.00 -5.74 -0.67
C SER A 80 -6.57 -6.52 -1.92
N PRO A 81 -7.45 -7.29 -2.62
CA PRO A 81 -7.04 -8.00 -3.81
C PRO A 81 -6.68 -7.06 -4.97
N ALA A 82 -7.50 -6.03 -5.19
CA ALA A 82 -7.26 -5.04 -6.24
C ALA A 82 -6.05 -4.14 -5.91
N LEU A 83 -5.89 -3.75 -4.65
CA LEU A 83 -4.76 -2.94 -4.20
C LEU A 83 -3.44 -3.71 -4.32
N THR A 84 -3.44 -5.01 -3.96
CA THR A 84 -2.29 -5.89 -4.11
C THR A 84 -1.92 -6.04 -5.59
N LEU A 85 -2.90 -6.39 -6.44
CA LEU A 85 -2.64 -6.63 -7.86
C LEU A 85 -2.22 -5.35 -8.58
N GLY A 86 -2.82 -4.21 -8.21
CA GLY A 86 -2.38 -2.88 -8.63
C GLY A 86 -0.94 -2.59 -8.24
N SER A 87 -0.57 -2.78 -6.98
CA SER A 87 0.79 -2.47 -6.49
C SER A 87 1.85 -3.37 -7.14
N LEU A 88 1.54 -4.66 -7.35
CA LEU A 88 2.42 -5.60 -8.06
C LEU A 88 2.58 -5.22 -9.53
N LEU A 89 1.50 -4.93 -10.24
CA LEU A 89 1.56 -4.55 -11.66
C LEU A 89 2.23 -3.19 -11.85
N GLY A 90 1.91 -2.22 -10.99
CA GLY A 90 2.59 -0.91 -10.93
C GLY A 90 4.09 -1.07 -10.75
N SER A 91 4.52 -1.92 -9.82
CA SER A 91 5.93 -2.23 -9.61
C SER A 91 6.56 -2.90 -10.84
N ALA A 92 5.90 -3.92 -11.40
CA ALA A 92 6.40 -4.66 -12.56
C ALA A 92 6.60 -3.76 -13.79
N LEU A 93 5.71 -2.79 -14.02
CA LEU A 93 5.85 -1.83 -15.12
C LEU A 93 6.88 -0.73 -14.82
N SER A 94 7.16 -0.45 -13.55
CA SER A 94 8.06 0.64 -13.15
C SER A 94 9.50 0.22 -12.97
N VAL A 95 9.76 -1.04 -12.59
CA VAL A 95 11.12 -1.58 -12.44
C VAL A 95 12.00 -1.35 -13.67
N PRO A 96 11.55 -1.56 -14.92
CA PRO A 96 12.38 -1.33 -16.10
C PRO A 96 12.73 0.15 -16.37
N VAL A 97 11.88 1.08 -15.93
CA VAL A 97 12.05 2.53 -16.18
C VAL A 97 12.57 3.29 -14.96
N TYR A 98 12.60 2.67 -13.79
CA TYR A 98 13.19 3.20 -12.57
C TYR A 98 14.61 3.79 -12.77
N PRO A 99 15.54 3.13 -13.50
CA PRO A 99 16.86 3.70 -13.74
C PRO A 99 16.88 4.96 -14.62
N LEU A 100 15.81 5.26 -15.35
CA LEU A 100 15.75 6.37 -16.31
C LEU A 100 15.40 7.72 -15.68
N GLY A 101 15.05 7.79 -14.40
CA GLY A 101 14.73 9.05 -13.71
C GLY A 101 15.35 9.18 -12.32
N TRP A 102 16.51 8.56 -12.13
CA TRP A 102 17.32 8.63 -10.91
C TRP A 102 18.04 9.98 -10.62
N PRO A 103 17.90 11.12 -11.34
CA PRO A 103 18.43 12.39 -10.82
C PRO A 103 17.41 13.23 -10.04
N PHE A 104 16.18 12.75 -9.78
CA PHE A 104 15.10 13.58 -9.21
C PHE A 104 14.71 13.29 -7.76
N VAL A 105 15.43 12.42 -7.06
CA VAL A 105 15.25 12.26 -5.61
C VAL A 105 15.95 13.47 -4.96
N PRO A 106 15.23 14.42 -4.34
CA PRO A 106 15.87 15.44 -3.53
C PRO A 106 16.59 14.71 -2.40
N ASP A 107 17.86 15.02 -2.17
CA ASP A 107 18.55 14.56 -0.97
C ASP A 107 17.68 14.94 0.23
N GLU A 108 17.26 13.96 1.04
CA GLU A 108 16.63 14.25 2.32
C GLU A 108 17.60 15.19 3.06
N PRO A 109 17.11 16.30 3.65
CA PRO A 109 17.97 17.12 4.49
C PRO A 109 18.53 16.20 5.58
N GLU A 110 19.86 16.06 5.60
CA GLU A 110 20.58 15.34 6.65
C GLU A 110 19.99 15.77 8.00
N PRO A 111 19.58 14.82 8.87
CA PRO A 111 19.14 15.20 10.20
C PRO A 111 20.28 15.97 10.87
N ASP A 112 20.02 17.24 11.18
CA ASP A 112 20.97 18.10 11.86
C ASP A 112 21.25 17.48 13.24
N LEU A 113 22.37 16.76 13.33
CA LEU A 113 22.89 16.20 14.58
C LEU A 113 23.22 17.30 15.60
N GLY A 114 23.14 18.58 15.21
CA GLY A 114 23.22 19.74 16.09
C GLY A 114 22.09 19.83 17.11
N ASP A 115 20.89 19.34 16.81
CA ASP A 115 19.75 19.38 17.75
C ASP A 115 19.78 18.24 18.78
N LEU A 116 20.44 17.12 18.48
CA LEU A 116 20.65 16.01 19.42
C LEU A 116 21.83 16.25 20.38
N ALA A 117 22.69 17.25 20.10
CA ALA A 117 23.83 17.59 20.94
C ALA A 117 23.50 18.66 22.01
N GLN A 118 22.28 19.22 22.04
CA GLN A 118 21.93 20.37 22.88
C GLN A 118 21.05 20.11 24.12
N GLU A 119 20.82 18.87 24.55
CA GLU A 119 20.33 18.65 25.93
C GLU A 119 21.24 17.74 26.78
N PRO A 120 22.35 18.28 27.30
CA PRO A 120 22.85 17.93 28.61
C PRO A 120 22.40 19.00 29.61
N GLY A 121 21.22 18.81 30.20
CA GLY A 121 20.85 19.42 31.47
C GLY A 121 19.73 20.45 31.43
N ARG A 122 18.52 19.95 31.72
CA ARG A 122 17.60 20.60 32.65
C ARG A 122 16.66 19.59 33.29
#